data_AF-A0AAU6XUC4-F1
#
_entry.id   AF-A0AAU6XUC4-F1
#
_cell.length_a   1.000
_cell.length_b   1.000
_cell.length_c   1.000
_cell.angle_alpha   90.00
_cell.angle_beta   90.00
_cell.angle_gamma   90.00
#
_symmetry.space_group_name_H-M   'P 1'
#
loop_
_entity.id
_entity.type
_entity.pdbx_description
1 polymer ?
#
loop_
_entity_poly.entity_id
_entity_poly.type
_entity_poly.pdbx_seq_one_letter_code
_entity_poly.pdbx_strand_id
1 'polypeptide(L)'
;MEDLMFDDIPKAVKLNTGRWVHIYRNNGEGYRAYDAVAELELGRILVDDREHWIYDGDVLNVEEQEEIAEALTKPQPDTNVIDWSAFHEKKDRS
;
A
#
# COMPACT_ATOMS: atom_id res chain seq x y z
N MET A 1 7.88 8.91 -27.19
CA MET A 1 7.14 9.62 -26.13
C MET A 1 6.78 8.55 -25.13
N GLU A 2 7.72 8.27 -24.24
CA GLU A 2 7.65 7.18 -23.27
C GLU A 2 7.26 7.82 -21.94
N ASP A 3 5.96 7.96 -21.73
CA ASP A 3 5.41 8.20 -20.39
C ASP A 3 4.55 6.97 -20.08
N LEU A 4 5.25 5.87 -19.76
CA LEU A 4 4.64 4.65 -19.26
C LEU A 4 4.13 4.94 -17.85
N MET A 5 2.94 5.54 -17.79
CA MET A 5 1.94 5.49 -16.71
C MET A 5 2.44 4.82 -15.42
N PHE A 6 3.18 5.56 -14.60
CA PHE A 6 3.56 5.15 -13.24
C PHE A 6 2.37 5.19 -12.26
N ASP A 7 1.15 5.40 -12.73
CA ASP A 7 -0.06 5.57 -11.90
C ASP A 7 -0.69 4.25 -11.44
N ASP A 8 -0.15 3.10 -11.88
CA ASP A 8 -0.71 1.77 -11.60
C ASP A 8 0.25 0.87 -10.78
N ILE A 9 1.18 1.44 -10.03
CA ILE A 9 2.03 0.63 -9.15
C ILE A 9 1.15 0.05 -8.03
N PRO A 10 0.95 -1.28 -7.95
CA PRO A 10 0.15 -1.88 -6.90
C PRO A 10 0.81 -1.63 -5.54
N LYS A 11 0.04 -1.11 -4.59
CA LYS A 11 0.51 -0.91 -3.21
C LYS A 11 0.48 -2.25 -2.49
N ALA A 12 1.66 -2.75 -2.13
CA ALA A 12 1.77 -3.95 -1.30
C ALA A 12 1.72 -3.55 0.18
N VAL A 13 0.82 -4.15 0.95
CA VAL A 13 0.66 -3.96 2.38
C VAL A 13 0.91 -5.29 3.07
N LYS A 14 1.77 -5.29 4.09
CA LYS A 14 1.97 -6.45 4.95
C LYS A 14 1.11 -6.28 6.20
N LEU A 15 0.14 -7.18 6.38
CA LEU A 15 -0.74 -7.21 7.54
C LEU A 15 0.01 -7.77 8.75
N ASN A 16 -0.46 -7.47 9.96
CA ASN A 16 0.10 -7.99 11.21
C ASN A 16 0.01 -9.54 11.30
N THR A 17 -0.95 -10.14 10.58
CA THR A 17 -1.04 -11.60 10.40
C THR A 17 0.14 -12.19 9.60
N GLY A 18 1.01 -11.35 9.05
CA GLY A 18 2.14 -11.72 8.19
C GLY A 18 1.76 -11.89 6.72
N ARG A 19 0.47 -11.74 6.40
CA ARG A 19 -0.08 -11.85 5.05
C ARG A 19 0.28 -10.62 4.21
N TRP A 20 0.60 -10.85 2.94
CA TRP A 20 0.85 -9.78 1.98
C TRP A 20 -0.37 -9.55 1.11
N VAL A 21 -0.81 -8.30 1.04
CA VAL A 21 -1.97 -7.86 0.26
C VAL A 21 -1.53 -6.83 -0.77
N HIS A 22 -1.77 -7.13 -2.03
CA HIS A 22 -1.56 -6.25 -3.16
C HIS A 22 -2.84 -5.49 -3.46
N ILE A 23 -2.75 -4.17 -3.42
CA ILE A 23 -3.86 -3.26 -3.67
C ILE A 23 -3.62 -2.55 -5.00
N TYR A 24 -4.54 -2.70 -5.94
CA TYR A 24 -4.48 -2.09 -7.27
C TYR A 24 -5.75 -1.31 -7.56
N ARG A 25 -5.63 -0.24 -8.37
CA ARG A 25 -6.81 0.52 -8.81
C ARG A 25 -7.62 -0.33 -9.77
N ASN A 26 -8.94 -0.27 -9.65
CA ASN A 26 -9.86 -0.99 -10.53
C ASN A 26 -10.68 0.00 -11.37
N ASN A 27 -10.04 0.63 -12.38
CA ASN A 27 -10.70 1.39 -13.45
C ASN A 27 -11.90 2.28 -13.03
N GLY A 28 -11.79 3.01 -11.91
CA GLY A 28 -12.84 3.92 -11.42
C GLY A 28 -13.88 3.28 -10.47
N GLU A 29 -13.80 1.98 -10.22
CA GLU A 29 -14.62 1.25 -9.25
C GLU A 29 -13.92 1.10 -7.88
N GLY A 30 -12.98 1.98 -7.55
CA GLY A 30 -12.16 1.91 -6.34
C GLY A 30 -10.90 1.05 -6.51
N TYR A 31 -10.60 0.24 -5.51
CA TYR A 31 -9.40 -0.59 -5.44
C TYR A 31 -9.76 -2.07 -5.26
N ARG A 32 -8.87 -2.96 -5.67
CA ARG A 32 -8.98 -4.40 -5.42
C ARG A 32 -7.84 -4.88 -4.54
N ALA A 33 -8.15 -5.76 -3.60
CA ALA A 33 -7.19 -6.40 -2.71
C ALA A 33 -6.97 -7.85 -3.16
N TYR A 34 -5.71 -8.24 -3.32
CA TYR A 34 -5.32 -9.57 -3.77
C TYR A 34 -4.15 -10.11 -2.97
N ASP A 35 -4.24 -11.37 -2.57
CA ASP A 35 -3.12 -12.11 -1.98
C ASP A 35 -2.38 -12.85 -3.09
N ALA A 36 -1.16 -12.40 -3.39
CA ALA A 36 -0.33 -13.01 -4.42
C ALA A 36 0.27 -14.36 -3.99
N VAL A 37 0.36 -14.63 -2.69
CA VAL A 37 0.90 -15.89 -2.16
C VAL A 37 -0.17 -16.98 -2.21
N ALA A 38 -1.40 -16.64 -1.84
CA ALA A 38 -2.54 -17.54 -1.89
C ALA A 38 -3.26 -17.56 -3.26
N GLU A 39 -2.83 -16.71 -4.19
CA GLU A 39 -3.48 -16.46 -5.48
C GLU A 39 -4.99 -16.19 -5.35
N LEU A 40 -5.36 -15.39 -4.33
CA LEU A 40 -6.75 -15.20 -3.92
C LEU A 40 -7.17 -13.73 -3.97
N GLU A 41 -8.30 -13.45 -4.63
CA GLU A 41 -8.96 -12.15 -4.52
C GLU A 41 -9.59 -12.02 -3.14
N LEU A 42 -9.13 -11.03 -2.36
CA LEU A 42 -9.60 -10.79 -1.01
C LEU A 42 -10.88 -9.96 -1.04
N GLY A 43 -11.04 -9.08 -2.03
CA GLY A 43 -12.23 -8.26 -2.17
C GLY A 43 -11.90 -6.90 -2.78
N ARG A 44 -12.82 -5.95 -2.62
CA ARG A 44 -12.67 -4.58 -3.12
C ARG A 44 -12.62 -3.60 -1.96
N ILE A 45 -11.97 -2.47 -2.20
CA ILE A 45 -11.88 -1.36 -1.27
C ILE A 45 -12.44 -0.14 -1.99
N LEU A 46 -13.54 0.37 -1.49
CA LEU A 46 -14.28 1.52 -1.99
C LEU A 46 -14.06 2.72 -1.05
N VAL A 47 -14.36 3.91 -1.54
CA VAL A 47 -14.38 5.14 -0.74
C VAL A 47 -15.74 5.79 -0.92
N ASP A 48 -16.41 6.13 0.17
CA ASP A 48 -17.69 6.84 0.12
C ASP A 48 -17.53 8.35 -0.10
N ASP A 49 -18.65 9.06 -0.27
CA ASP A 49 -18.68 10.52 -0.42
C ASP A 49 -18.17 11.32 0.80
N ARG A 50 -17.98 10.66 1.94
CA ARG A 50 -17.44 11.21 3.19
C ARG A 50 -16.00 10.77 3.46
N GLU A 51 -15.33 10.22 2.44
CA GLU A 51 -13.95 9.75 2.52
C GLU A 51 -13.75 8.55 3.47
N HIS A 52 -14.81 7.77 3.76
CA HIS A 52 -14.65 6.52 4.52
C HIS A 52 -14.27 5.37 3.60
N TRP A 53 -13.29 4.58 4.05
CA TRP A 53 -12.91 3.32 3.41
C TRP A 53 -13.95 2.25 3.70
N ILE A 54 -14.51 1.66 2.65
CA ILE A 54 -15.47 0.55 2.72
C ILE A 54 -14.81 -0.67 2.10
N TYR A 55 -14.67 -1.72 2.89
CA TYR A 55 -14.24 -3.02 2.36
C TYR A 55 -15.46 -3.83 1.91
N ASP A 56 -15.46 -4.22 0.64
CA ASP A 56 -16.48 -5.04 -0.01
C ASP A 56 -15.89 -6.45 -0.25
N GLY A 57 -16.03 -7.28 0.78
CA GLY A 57 -15.56 -8.67 0.80
C GLY A 57 -15.74 -9.32 2.16
N ASP A 58 -15.57 -10.65 2.22
CA ASP A 58 -15.77 -11.46 3.44
C ASP A 58 -14.50 -12.20 3.90
N VAL A 59 -13.36 -11.95 3.24
CA VAL A 59 -12.12 -12.72 3.48
C VAL A 59 -11.28 -12.12 4.61
N LEU A 60 -11.21 -10.79 4.70
CA LEU A 60 -10.44 -10.09 5.72
C LEU A 60 -11.25 -9.88 6.98
N ASN A 61 -10.60 -10.07 8.13
CA ASN A 61 -11.21 -9.70 9.41
C ASN A 61 -11.16 -8.17 9.65
N VAL A 62 -11.86 -7.69 10.69
CA VAL A 62 -11.97 -6.25 10.97
C VAL A 62 -10.61 -5.59 11.20
N GLU A 63 -9.69 -6.24 11.93
CA GLU A 63 -8.35 -5.70 12.19
C GLU A 63 -7.56 -5.55 10.88
N GLU A 64 -7.62 -6.56 10.00
CA GLU A 64 -6.96 -6.54 8.69
C GLU A 64 -7.55 -5.45 7.77
N GLN A 65 -8.86 -5.21 7.85
CA GLN A 65 -9.53 -4.13 7.11
C GLN A 65 -9.05 -2.75 7.60
N GLU A 66 -8.92 -2.55 8.92
CA GLU A 66 -8.40 -1.32 9.51
C GLU A 66 -6.94 -1.07 9.12
N GLU A 67 -6.09 -2.11 9.14
CA GLU A 67 -4.70 -2.01 8.70
C GLU A 67 -4.58 -1.57 7.23
N ILE A 68 -5.44 -2.09 6.36
CA ILE A 68 -5.48 -1.69 4.95
C ILE A 68 -5.95 -0.23 4.80
N ALA A 69 -7.00 0.17 5.50
CA ALA A 69 -7.50 1.55 5.47
C ALA A 69 -6.44 2.53 5.98
N GLU A 70 -5.72 2.16 7.05
CA GLU A 70 -4.60 2.94 7.56
C GLU A 70 -3.48 3.04 6.53
N ALA A 71 -3.10 1.92 5.92
CA ALA A 71 -2.06 1.90 4.90
C ALA A 71 -2.43 2.75 3.69
N LEU A 72 -3.70 2.79 3.27
CA LEU A 72 -4.16 3.63 2.15
C LEU A 72 -4.23 5.11 2.51
N THR A 73 -4.57 5.45 3.76
CA THR A 73 -4.65 6.84 4.24
C THR A 73 -3.28 7.45 4.50
N LYS A 74 -2.35 6.67 5.04
CA LYS A 74 -1.00 7.17 5.32
C LYS A 74 -0.20 7.24 4.01
N PRO A 75 0.38 8.39 3.66
CA PRO A 75 1.45 8.40 2.68
C PRO A 75 2.53 7.45 3.20
N GLN A 76 2.95 6.48 2.37
CA GLN A 76 4.10 5.66 2.76
C GLN A 76 5.23 6.65 3.05
N PRO A 77 5.94 6.56 4.19
CA PRO A 77 7.20 7.25 4.28
C PRO A 77 8.02 6.75 3.10
N ASP A 78 8.42 7.65 2.20
CA ASP A 78 9.35 7.37 1.12
C ASP A 78 10.56 6.67 1.72
N THR A 79 10.51 5.33 1.77
CA THR A 79 11.62 4.50 2.23
C THR A 79 12.55 4.36 1.05
N ASN A 80 13.03 5.52 0.59
CA ASN A 80 14.16 5.72 -0.27
C ASN A 80 14.89 7.02 0.09
N VAL A 81 14.68 7.56 1.30
CA VAL A 81 15.66 8.45 1.91
C VAL A 81 16.77 7.58 2.47
N ILE A 82 17.72 7.21 1.60
CA ILE A 82 19.07 6.93 2.08
C ILE A 82 19.54 8.26 2.68
N ASP A 83 19.56 8.35 4.01
CA ASP A 83 20.17 9.49 4.70
C ASP A 83 21.69 9.45 4.45
N TRP A 84 22.11 10.07 3.35
CA TRP A 84 23.53 10.27 3.04
C TRP A 84 24.19 11.29 3.99
N SER A 85 23.39 11.99 4.81
CA SER A 85 23.86 12.93 5.83
C SER A 85 24.75 12.23 6.88
N ALA A 86 24.50 10.95 7.17
CA ALA A 86 25.36 10.14 8.03
C ALA A 86 26.72 9.74 7.42
N PHE A 87 26.91 9.87 6.09
CA PHE A 87 28.14 9.44 5.42
C PHE A 87 29.23 10.53 5.36
N HIS A 88 28.86 11.79 5.60
CA HIS A 88 29.77 12.95 5.47
C HIS A 88 30.44 13.41 6.78
N GLU A 89 30.33 12.64 7.88
CA GLU A 89 30.94 13.01 9.17
C GLU A 89 32.11 12.09 9.60
N LYS A 90 32.79 11.43 8.65
CA LYS A 90 34.03 10.69 8.94
C LYS A 90 35.16 10.92 7.94
N LYS A 91 35.34 12.17 7.50
CA LYS A 91 36.49 12.53 6.67
C LYS A 91 37.27 13.78 7.07
N ASP A 92 37.16 14.22 8.33
CA ASP A 92 38.05 15.22 8.90
C ASP A 92 38.57 14.77 10.27
N ARG A 93 39.45 13.77 10.22
CA ARG A 93 40.39 13.50 11.31
C ARG A 93 41.62 12.82 10.72
N SER A 94 42.44 13.63 10.04
CA SER A 94 43.81 13.28 9.72
C SER A 94 44.73 14.46 10.00
#